data_AF-A0A920PHH9-F1
#
_entry.id   AF-A0A920PHH9-F1
#
_cell.length_a   1.000
_cell.length_b   1.000
_cell.length_c   1.000
_cell.angle_alpha   90.00
_cell.angle_beta   90.00
_cell.angle_gamma   90.00
#
_symmetry.space_group_name_H-M   'P 1'
#
loop_
_entity.id
_entity.type
_entity.pdbx_description
1 polymer ?
#
loop_
_entity_poly.entity_id
_entity_poly.type
_entity_poly.pdbx_seq_one_letter_code
_entity_poly.pdbx_strand_id
1 'polypeptide(L)'
;MKERIVGSITVIILLSVVLILILQGQGIERIEQYNQQKDAIVVEGSETASPSTFKWVIQIQTFEDYQQAEDLTKELENKRFNAFISKKDIAGKEIYRVRIRSRDIDDPIETTTRRLERNDYSYEIVPPGQQ
;
A
#
# COMPACT_ATOMS: atom_id res chain seq x y z
N MET A 1 53.13 -6.30 -29.19
CA MET A 1 52.03 -5.30 -29.32
C MET A 1 50.65 -5.94 -29.45
N LYS A 2 50.49 -6.99 -30.27
CA LYS A 2 49.19 -7.62 -30.56
C LYS A 2 48.45 -8.16 -29.32
N GLU A 3 49.16 -8.77 -28.37
CA GLU A 3 48.54 -9.31 -27.13
C GLU A 3 48.05 -8.23 -26.16
N ARG A 4 48.72 -7.06 -26.13
CA ARG A 4 48.28 -5.91 -25.31
C ARG A 4 47.02 -5.26 -25.88
N ILE A 5 46.81 -5.34 -27.20
CA ILE A 5 45.63 -4.81 -27.89
C ILE A 5 44.42 -5.72 -27.64
N VAL A 6 44.62 -7.04 -27.70
CA VAL A 6 43.55 -8.02 -27.44
C VAL A 6 43.06 -7.92 -26.00
N GLY A 7 43.96 -7.81 -25.03
CA GLY A 7 43.59 -7.66 -23.61
C GLY A 7 42.76 -6.39 -23.33
N SER A 8 43.14 -5.25 -23.91
CA SER A 8 42.36 -4.01 -23.73
C SER A 8 40.96 -4.09 -24.36
N ILE A 9 40.82 -4.76 -25.51
CA ILE A 9 39.51 -4.95 -26.15
C ILE A 9 38.61 -5.82 -25.26
N THR A 10 39.14 -6.88 -24.64
CA THR A 10 38.36 -7.76 -23.75
C THR A 10 37.86 -7.01 -22.52
N VAL A 11 38.69 -6.14 -21.93
CA VAL A 11 38.30 -5.32 -20.78
C VAL A 11 37.20 -4.32 -21.16
N ILE A 12 37.29 -3.69 -22.34
CA ILE A 12 36.27 -2.74 -22.81
C ILE A 12 34.92 -3.46 -23.03
N ILE A 13 34.94 -4.68 -23.58
CA ILE A 13 33.73 -5.49 -23.78
C ILE A 13 33.11 -5.88 -22.43
N LEU A 14 33.92 -6.32 -21.46
CA LEU A 14 33.43 -6.63 -20.12
C LEU A 14 32.83 -5.40 -19.43
N LEU A 15 33.48 -4.24 -19.54
CA LEU A 15 32.99 -2.99 -18.97
C LEU A 15 31.67 -2.55 -19.59
N SER A 16 31.53 -2.70 -20.90
CA SER A 16 30.29 -2.33 -21.61
C SER A 16 29.13 -3.27 -21.28
N VAL A 17 29.38 -4.57 -21.10
CA VAL A 17 28.35 -5.51 -20.61
C VAL A 17 27.89 -5.14 -19.20
N VAL A 18 28.82 -4.85 -18.29
CA VAL A 18 28.49 -4.41 -16.92
C VAL A 18 27.68 -3.10 -16.94
N LEU A 19 28.04 -2.15 -17.80
CA LEU A 19 27.32 -0.88 -17.92
C LEU A 19 25.88 -1.08 -18.41
N ILE A 20 25.67 -1.99 -19.36
CA ILE A 20 24.32 -2.33 -19.88
C ILE A 20 23.47 -2.96 -18.77
N LEU A 21 24.04 -3.84 -17.92
CA LEU A 21 23.33 -4.44 -16.79
C LEU A 21 22.90 -3.39 -15.75
N ILE A 22 23.73 -2.37 -15.51
CA ILE A 22 23.39 -1.26 -14.59
C ILE A 22 22.32 -0.34 -15.20
N LEU A 23 22.33 -0.15 -16.52
CA LEU A 23 21.38 0.72 -17.24
C LEU A 23 19.97 0.11 -17.38
N GLN A 24 19.82 -1.21 -17.25
CA GLN A 24 18.53 -1.92 -17.34
C GLN A 24 17.58 -1.68 -16.15
N GLY A 25 17.81 -0.66 -15.32
CA GLY A 25 16.72 0.03 -14.62
C GLY A 25 16.00 -0.76 -13.52
N GLN A 26 16.58 -1.86 -13.01
CA GLN A 26 15.98 -2.70 -11.95
C GLN A 26 15.76 -1.97 -10.60
N GLY A 27 16.15 -0.70 -10.50
CA GLY A 27 15.93 0.17 -9.35
C GLY A 27 14.79 1.17 -9.49
N ILE A 28 14.35 1.50 -10.71
CA ILE A 28 13.36 2.57 -10.95
C ILE A 28 11.91 2.06 -10.77
N GLU A 29 11.62 0.80 -11.11
CA GLU A 29 10.29 0.19 -10.92
C GLU A 29 9.81 0.25 -9.47
N ARG A 30 10.72 0.09 -8.50
CA ARG A 30 10.40 0.20 -7.06
C ARG A 30 10.04 1.62 -6.64
N ILE A 31 10.53 2.64 -7.33
CA ILE A 31 10.32 4.05 -6.99
C ILE A 31 8.93 4.51 -7.46
N GLU A 32 8.47 4.04 -8.63
CA GLU A 32 7.10 4.27 -9.09
C GLU A 32 6.08 3.62 -8.16
N GLN A 33 6.31 2.36 -7.76
CA GLN A 33 5.49 1.67 -6.76
C GLN A 33 5.49 2.41 -5.41
N TYR A 34 6.65 2.89 -4.95
CA TYR A 34 6.76 3.66 -3.72
C TYR A 34 5.98 5.00 -3.77
N ASN A 35 6.03 5.71 -4.89
CA ASN A 35 5.31 6.97 -5.04
C ASN A 35 3.79 6.77 -5.18
N GLN A 36 3.34 5.71 -5.86
CA GLN A 36 1.91 5.35 -5.91
C GLN A 36 1.38 4.89 -4.55
N GLN A 37 2.19 4.17 -3.78
CA GLN A 37 1.86 3.74 -2.42
C GLN A 37 1.64 4.93 -1.47
N LYS A 38 2.31 6.07 -1.70
CA LYS A 38 2.19 7.27 -0.86
C LYS A 38 0.83 7.99 -1.01
N ASP A 39 0.20 7.93 -2.18
CA ASP A 39 -1.08 8.60 -2.44
C ASP A 39 -2.29 7.72 -2.05
N ALA A 40 -2.12 6.40 -1.96
CA ALA A 40 -3.18 5.44 -1.62
C ALA A 40 -3.29 5.11 -0.12
N ILE A 41 -2.27 5.42 0.68
CA ILE A 41 -2.21 5.09 2.10
C ILE A 41 -2.53 6.33 2.96
N VAL A 42 -3.50 6.19 3.85
CA VAL A 42 -3.67 7.13 4.97
C VAL A 42 -2.66 6.75 6.05
N VAL A 43 -1.61 7.54 6.20
CA VAL A 43 -0.59 7.35 7.25
C VAL A 43 -1.17 7.88 8.56
N GLU A 44 -1.46 6.99 9.52
CA GLU A 44 -1.80 7.38 10.89
C GLU A 44 -0.52 7.83 11.63
N GLY A 45 -0.08 9.05 11.33
CA GLY A 45 1.02 9.70 12.04
C GLY A 45 0.59 10.09 13.46
N SER A 46 1.30 9.57 14.46
CA SER A 46 1.24 10.05 15.84
C SER A 46 1.80 11.47 15.92
N GLU A 47 0.94 12.48 15.80
CA GLU A 47 0.96 13.80 16.45
C GLU A 47 0.00 14.71 15.66
N THR A 48 -1.03 15.19 16.35
CA THR A 48 -2.22 15.89 15.80
C THR A 48 -3.18 14.99 15.02
N ALA A 49 -3.87 14.11 15.76
CA ALA A 49 -5.13 13.54 15.30
C ALA A 49 -6.12 14.68 15.07
N SER A 50 -6.18 15.18 13.83
CA SER A 50 -7.34 15.90 13.34
C SER A 50 -8.55 14.99 13.61
N PRO A 51 -9.64 15.48 14.24
CA PRO A 51 -10.77 14.65 14.60
C PRO A 51 -11.19 13.88 13.35
N SER A 52 -11.29 12.55 13.48
CA SER A 52 -11.61 11.65 12.38
C SER A 52 -12.71 12.25 11.52
N THR A 53 -12.38 12.63 10.28
CA THR A 53 -13.31 13.30 9.36
C THR A 53 -14.52 12.42 9.01
N PHE A 54 -14.45 11.13 9.36
CA PHE A 54 -15.45 10.12 9.07
C PHE A 54 -16.34 9.90 10.30
N LYS A 55 -17.64 9.75 10.06
CA LYS A 55 -18.64 9.45 11.08
C LYS A 55 -18.42 8.07 11.71
N TRP A 56 -18.00 7.11 10.90
CA TRP A 56 -17.68 5.77 11.33
C TRP A 56 -16.61 5.16 10.42
N VAL A 57 -15.87 4.21 11.00
CA VAL A 57 -14.88 3.39 10.30
C VAL A 57 -15.07 1.94 10.73
N ILE A 58 -14.96 1.02 9.78
CA ILE A 58 -15.04 -0.43 9.97
C ILE A 58 -13.71 -1.02 9.50
N GLN A 59 -13.06 -1.82 10.35
CA GLN A 59 -11.89 -2.60 9.99
C GLN A 59 -12.31 -3.97 9.46
N ILE A 60 -11.75 -4.36 8.32
CA ILE A 60 -12.01 -5.66 7.72
C ILE A 60 -10.89 -6.63 8.09
N GLN A 61 -9.64 -6.24 7.84
CA GLN A 61 -8.49 -7.11 8.10
C GLN A 61 -7.21 -6.30 8.28
N THR A 62 -6.22 -6.89 8.94
CA THR A 62 -4.87 -6.36 9.09
C THR A 62 -3.88 -7.28 8.41
N PHE A 63 -2.92 -6.71 7.69
CA PHE A 63 -1.85 -7.41 7.00
C PHE A 63 -0.49 -6.82 7.36
N GLU A 64 0.55 -7.63 7.26
CA GLU A 64 1.94 -7.19 7.31
C GLU A 64 2.48 -6.91 5.90
N ASP A 65 1.85 -7.53 4.90
CA ASP A 65 2.18 -7.36 3.49
C ASP A 65 1.25 -6.31 2.86
N TYR A 66 1.84 -5.29 2.24
CA TYR A 66 1.08 -4.23 1.58
C TYR A 66 0.27 -4.73 0.38
N GLN A 67 0.81 -5.65 -0.42
CA GLN A 67 0.13 -6.15 -1.61
C GLN A 67 -1.15 -6.89 -1.23
N GLN A 68 -1.13 -7.68 -0.14
CA GLN A 68 -2.34 -8.34 0.36
C GLN A 68 -3.41 -7.33 0.82
N ALA A 69 -2.99 -6.24 1.47
CA ALA A 69 -3.90 -5.16 1.85
C ALA A 69 -4.47 -4.42 0.62
N GLU A 70 -3.65 -4.21 -0.40
CA GLU A 70 -4.06 -3.59 -1.66
C GLU A 70 -5.05 -4.45 -2.44
N ASP A 71 -4.79 -5.76 -2.54
CA ASP A 71 -5.66 -6.70 -3.24
C ASP A 71 -7.06 -6.73 -2.60
N LEU A 72 -7.14 -6.82 -1.26
CA LEU A 72 -8.41 -6.76 -0.54
C LEU A 72 -9.10 -5.40 -0.70
N THR A 73 -8.33 -4.31 -0.67
CA THR A 73 -8.89 -2.96 -0.87
C THR A 73 -9.53 -2.84 -2.25
N LYS A 74 -8.84 -3.28 -3.31
CA LYS A 74 -9.35 -3.30 -4.68
C LYS A 74 -10.61 -4.18 -4.80
N GLU A 75 -10.63 -5.34 -4.14
CA GLU A 75 -11.81 -6.21 -4.11
C GLU A 75 -13.03 -5.49 -3.51
N LEU A 76 -12.84 -4.80 -2.38
CA LEU A 76 -13.89 -4.04 -1.71
C LEU A 76 -14.34 -2.82 -2.55
N GLU A 77 -13.41 -2.11 -3.18
CA GLU A 77 -13.71 -0.99 -4.08
C GLU A 77 -14.49 -1.43 -5.32
N ASN A 78 -14.13 -2.57 -5.92
CA ASN A 78 -14.87 -3.19 -7.02
C ASN A 78 -16.32 -3.51 -6.62
N LYS A 79 -16.54 -3.87 -5.35
CA LYS A 79 -17.87 -4.05 -4.75
C LYS A 79 -18.51 -2.74 -4.29
N ARG A 80 -17.93 -1.58 -4.62
CA ARG A 80 -18.41 -0.23 -4.26
C ARG A 80 -18.47 0.02 -2.76
N PHE A 81 -17.51 -0.50 -2.01
CA PHE A 81 -17.23 -0.02 -0.65
C PHE A 81 -16.26 1.16 -0.73
N ASN A 82 -16.38 2.10 0.22
CA ASN A 82 -15.43 3.20 0.39
C ASN A 82 -14.24 2.72 1.23
N ALA A 83 -13.47 1.79 0.66
CA ALA A 83 -12.35 1.15 1.32
C ALA A 83 -11.09 2.01 1.24
N PHE A 84 -10.19 1.83 2.19
CA PHE A 84 -8.87 2.49 2.21
C PHE A 84 -7.91 1.69 3.08
N ILE A 85 -6.61 1.92 2.89
CA ILE A 85 -5.55 1.34 3.72
C ILE A 85 -5.10 2.37 4.74
N SER A 86 -5.16 2.01 6.02
CA SER A 86 -4.48 2.71 7.11
C SER A 86 -3.14 2.02 7.40
N LYS A 87 -2.06 2.80 7.43
CA LYS A 87 -0.73 2.31 7.79
C LYS A 87 -0.39 2.73 9.22
N LYS A 88 0.12 1.78 10.00
CA LYS A 88 0.56 2.01 11.37
C LYS A 88 1.85 1.26 11.68
N ASP A 89 2.78 1.90 12.37
CA ASP A 89 3.92 1.21 12.99
C ASP A 89 3.54 0.76 14.41
N ILE A 90 3.76 -0.52 14.71
CA ILE A 90 3.61 -1.08 16.05
C ILE A 90 4.91 -1.78 16.41
N ALA A 91 5.62 -1.20 17.39
CA ALA A 91 6.87 -1.74 17.91
C ALA A 91 7.94 -2.01 16.83
N GLY A 92 8.05 -1.11 15.84
CA GLY A 92 9.01 -1.23 14.72
C GLY A 92 8.56 -2.19 13.62
N LYS A 93 7.31 -2.64 13.67
CA LYS A 93 6.69 -3.45 12.61
C LYS A 93 5.58 -2.65 11.94
N GLU A 94 5.72 -2.44 10.64
CA GLU A 94 4.67 -1.82 9.84
C GLU A 94 3.52 -2.80 9.62
N ILE A 95 2.30 -2.32 9.84
CA ILE A 95 1.07 -3.03 9.55
C ILE A 95 0.15 -2.17 8.68
N TYR A 96 -0.63 -2.85 7.84
CA TYR A 96 -1.57 -2.28 6.91
C TYR A 96 -2.98 -2.78 7.24
N ARG A 97 -3.85 -1.86 7.63
CA ARG A 97 -5.24 -2.15 8.01
C ARG A 97 -6.16 -1.76 6.87
N VAL A 98 -6.88 -2.73 6.34
CA VAL A 98 -7.92 -2.49 5.35
C VAL A 98 -9.20 -2.10 6.08
N ARG A 99 -9.69 -0.90 5.79
CA ARG A 99 -10.82 -0.27 6.48
C ARG A 99 -11.83 0.28 5.48
N ILE A 100 -13.07 0.45 5.92
CA ILE A 100 -14.17 1.09 5.19
C ILE A 100 -14.66 2.27 6.02
N ARG A 101 -14.91 3.40 5.39
CA ARG A 101 -15.36 4.64 6.05
C ARG A 101 -16.72 5.10 5.55
N SER A 102 -17.40 5.89 6.36
CA SER A 102 -18.59 6.65 5.94
C SER A 102 -18.26 7.53 4.73
N ARG A 103 -19.17 7.61 3.76
CA ARG A 103 -19.03 8.52 2.61
C ARG A 103 -19.23 9.98 3.01
N ASP A 104 -20.14 10.22 3.95
CA ASP A 104 -20.51 11.54 4.45
C ASP A 104 -21.11 11.42 5.86
N ILE A 105 -21.56 12.54 6.43
CA ILE A 105 -22.14 12.61 7.78
C ILE A 105 -23.53 11.98 7.90
N ASP A 106 -24.21 11.73 6.78
CA ASP A 106 -25.55 11.16 6.77
C ASP A 106 -25.52 9.64 6.51
N ASP A 107 -24.39 9.10 6.04
CA ASP A 107 -24.19 7.67 5.73
C ASP A 107 -24.39 6.78 6.97
N PRO A 108 -25.43 5.94 7.04
CA PRO A 108 -25.68 5.06 8.17
C PRO A 108 -24.81 3.80 8.09
N ILE A 109 -24.21 3.42 9.21
CA ILE A 109 -23.27 2.28 9.28
C ILE A 109 -23.96 0.95 8.93
N GLU A 110 -25.26 0.82 9.23
CA GLU A 110 -26.06 -0.38 9.05
C GLU A 110 -26.18 -0.79 7.58
N THR A 111 -26.16 0.18 6.66
CA THR A 111 -26.19 -0.11 5.21
C THR A 111 -24.93 -0.86 4.79
N THR A 112 -23.78 -0.46 5.34
CA THR A 112 -22.48 -1.06 5.04
C THR A 112 -22.32 -2.41 5.73
N THR A 113 -22.65 -2.53 7.03
CA THR A 113 -22.52 -3.79 7.76
C THR A 113 -23.40 -4.90 7.18
N ARG A 114 -24.67 -4.59 6.85
CA ARG A 114 -25.55 -5.57 6.17
C ARG A 114 -25.00 -6.01 4.82
N ARG A 115 -24.31 -5.12 4.09
CA ARG A 115 -23.66 -5.49 2.82
C ARG A 115 -22.45 -6.40 3.05
N LEU A 116 -21.67 -6.14 4.09
CA LEU A 116 -20.53 -6.99 4.49
C LEU A 116 -20.99 -8.38 4.89
N GLU A 117 -22.04 -8.48 5.72
CA GLU A 117 -22.64 -9.75 6.14
C GLU A 117 -23.16 -10.57 4.96
N ARG A 118 -23.84 -9.94 3.99
CA ARG A 118 -24.30 -10.61 2.76
C ARG A 118 -23.17 -11.10 1.86
N ASN A 119 -21.95 -10.62 2.05
CA ASN A 119 -20.77 -11.05 1.31
C ASN A 119 -19.81 -11.86 2.19
N ASP A 120 -20.26 -12.30 3.37
CA ASP A 120 -19.51 -13.14 4.31
C ASP A 120 -18.17 -12.53 4.81
N TYR A 121 -18.07 -11.20 4.84
CA TYR A 121 -16.91 -10.53 5.42
C TYR A 121 -17.01 -10.48 6.95
N SER A 122 -15.91 -10.85 7.62
CA SER A 122 -15.69 -10.52 9.03
C SER A 122 -15.28 -9.05 9.17
N TYR A 123 -15.74 -8.39 10.23
CA TYR A 123 -15.46 -6.97 10.44
C TYR A 123 -15.49 -6.57 11.92
N GLU A 124 -14.83 -5.45 12.22
CA GLU A 124 -14.81 -4.80 13.53
C GLU A 124 -15.14 -3.31 13.37
N ILE A 125 -16.07 -2.79 14.15
CA ILE A 125 -16.38 -1.35 14.15
C ILE A 125 -15.32 -0.62 14.98
N VAL A 126 -14.65 0.36 14.37
CA VAL A 126 -13.54 1.09 15.00
C VAL A 126 -14.07 2.25 15.85
N PRO A 127 -13.78 2.29 17.16
CA PRO A 127 -14.18 3.40 18.03
C PRO A 127 -13.55 4.73 17.60
N PRO A 128 -14.22 5.89 17.75
CA PRO A 128 -13.72 7.20 17.30
C PRO A 128 -12.30 7.58 17.72
N GLY A 129 -11.82 7.13 18.89
CA GLY A 129 -10.44 7.37 19.36
C GLY A 129 -9.37 6.47 18.76
N GLN A 130 -9.74 5.54 17.86
CA GLN A 130 -8.86 4.55 17.24
C GLN A 130 -8.97 4.53 15.70
N GLN A 131 -9.69 5.52 15.14
CA GLN A 131 -9.92 5.69 13.71
C GLN A 131 -8.71 6.28 12.99
#